data_AF-A0A848X224-F1
#
_entry.id   AF-A0A848X224-F1
#
_cell.length_a   1.000
_cell.length_b   1.000
_cell.length_c   1.000
_cell.angle_alpha   90.00
_cell.angle_beta   90.00
_cell.angle_gamma   90.00
#
_symmetry.space_group_name_H-M   'P 1'
#
loop_
_entity.id
_entity.type
_entity.pdbx_description
1 polymer ?
#
loop_
_entity_poly.entity_id
_entity_poly.type
_entity_poly.pdbx_seq_one_letter_code
_entity_poly.pdbx_strand_id
1 'polypeptide(L)'
;GKVGEEDGIIMGLSAIFLDRDALFRPELAENGKPDEHGRAMLQDWELGLAVNHALSYIKPDEELRQAIIEGRMRTREDVEREITRMLEDDSIRKPRILRFFRDYFDHDLAGYICKDAAAQAKTGGLTGNGHYRAMFDAAASTDRLIELILEEDKDVLKEMLTTQKVVTTGNGRIYYGRKHTKEERDAALAAKKKADAELARQFDADLARLKTELAEVNTKLKEKSLEAQVKKELEKEKKKLTDEQKRIQRDKKRKRSNVNVEVAEATLTGPKIFARVGRRSFGAGSMKPERILSTAPEGQRLGVLTHPSWLVSHSDAMDNHAILRGRWIRERLLGGGIPDVPITVDAMLPDEPNTTLRHRMRVTREEYCWTCHEKMDPLGLPFEMYNHAGLYRTTELGEPVDTTGEIIDSGDPALDGPVSDAIDMIQKLAESERVEQVFVRHAFRFWMGRNETLNDAPVLQAAHTAYKDSGGSMKALIQSLVTSDAFLYRKVER
;
A
#
# COMPACT_ATOMS: atom_id res chain seq x y z
N GLY A 1 -41.82 31.05 -7.07
CA GLY A 1 -42.17 29.95 -7.98
C GLY A 1 -42.12 28.66 -7.19
N LYS A 2 -42.98 27.68 -7.48
CA LYS A 2 -42.88 26.35 -6.86
C LYS A 2 -41.54 25.76 -7.27
N VAL A 3 -40.67 25.53 -6.29
CA VAL A 3 -39.40 24.84 -6.49
C VAL A 3 -39.75 23.41 -6.94
N GLY A 4 -39.12 22.91 -8.01
CA GLY A 4 -39.35 21.54 -8.50
C GLY A 4 -38.94 20.50 -7.45
N GLU A 5 -39.35 19.24 -7.61
CA GLU A 5 -39.05 18.18 -6.62
C GLU A 5 -37.54 18.02 -6.36
N GLU A 6 -36.71 18.02 -7.40
CA GLU A 6 -35.25 17.91 -7.28
C GLU A 6 -34.65 19.12 -6.56
N ASP A 7 -34.98 20.33 -7.00
CA ASP A 7 -34.49 21.57 -6.37
C ASP A 7 -35.00 21.72 -4.93
N GLY A 8 -36.21 21.22 -4.64
CA GLY A 8 -36.81 21.23 -3.31
C GLY A 8 -36.10 20.28 -2.36
N ILE A 9 -35.72 19.09 -2.84
CA ILE A 9 -34.90 18.13 -2.09
C ILE A 9 -33.50 18.70 -1.87
N ILE A 10 -32.86 19.26 -2.90
CA ILE A 10 -31.52 19.87 -2.77
C ILE A 10 -31.58 21.01 -1.75
N MET A 11 -32.56 21.90 -1.84
CA MET A 11 -32.67 23.04 -0.93
C MET A 11 -32.96 22.60 0.52
N GLY A 12 -33.84 21.61 0.71
CA GLY A 12 -34.15 21.05 2.03
C GLY A 12 -32.97 20.31 2.68
N LEU A 13 -32.26 19.49 1.90
CA LEU A 13 -31.07 18.79 2.38
C LEU A 13 -29.87 19.74 2.58
N SER A 14 -29.73 20.77 1.75
CA SER A 14 -28.65 21.76 1.89
C SER A 14 -28.72 22.47 3.24
N ALA A 15 -29.93 22.81 3.73
CA ALA A 15 -30.09 23.40 5.05
C ALA A 15 -29.59 22.47 6.17
N ILE A 16 -29.87 21.16 6.06
CA ILE A 16 -29.37 20.15 7.00
C ILE A 16 -27.85 20.02 6.89
N PHE A 17 -27.29 19.93 5.68
CA PHE A 17 -25.84 19.80 5.49
C PHE A 17 -25.03 21.07 5.77
N LEU A 18 -25.69 22.23 5.89
CA LEU A 18 -25.06 23.47 6.33
C LEU A 18 -25.21 23.68 7.85
N ASP A 19 -26.03 22.86 8.51
CA ASP A 19 -26.15 22.88 9.96
C ASP A 19 -24.86 22.37 10.60
N ARG A 20 -24.34 23.11 11.58
CA ARG A 20 -23.11 22.77 12.27
C ARG A 20 -23.24 21.42 12.97
N ASP A 21 -24.38 21.12 13.58
CA ASP A 21 -24.57 19.90 14.36
C ASP A 21 -24.85 18.69 13.44
N ALA A 22 -25.09 18.91 12.14
CA ALA A 22 -25.08 17.87 11.11
C ALA A 22 -23.69 17.62 10.52
N LEU A 23 -22.83 18.64 10.48
CA LEU A 23 -21.44 18.54 9.98
C LEU A 23 -20.45 18.05 11.03
N PHE A 24 -20.69 18.41 12.30
CA PHE A 24 -19.81 18.13 13.42
C PHE A 24 -20.52 17.21 14.42
N ARG A 25 -19.73 16.39 15.12
CA ARG A 25 -20.21 15.69 16.32
C ARG A 25 -20.02 16.62 17.52
N PRO A 26 -21.07 17.26 18.06
CA PRO A 26 -20.91 18.05 19.27
C PRO A 26 -20.55 17.12 20.44
N GLU A 27 -19.56 17.53 21.23
CA GLU A 27 -19.11 16.87 22.46
C GLU A 27 -19.08 17.93 23.56
N LEU A 28 -20.27 18.29 24.03
CA LEU A 28 -20.52 19.40 24.91
C LEU A 28 -20.34 19.01 26.39
N ALA A 29 -20.45 17.72 26.72
CA ALA A 29 -20.35 17.21 28.08
C ALA A 29 -21.30 17.92 29.07
N GLU A 30 -22.49 18.33 28.61
CA GLU A 30 -23.43 19.19 29.36
C GLU A 30 -23.86 18.60 30.70
N ASN A 31 -23.97 17.26 30.77
CA ASN A 31 -24.45 16.54 31.96
C ASN A 31 -23.32 16.15 32.93
N GLY A 32 -22.06 16.32 32.53
CA GLY A 32 -20.92 15.91 33.33
C GLY A 32 -20.58 16.94 34.41
N LYS A 33 -20.11 16.46 35.57
CA LYS A 33 -19.58 17.34 36.61
C LYS A 33 -18.13 17.71 36.27
N PRO A 34 -17.78 19.01 36.20
CA PRO A 34 -16.40 19.42 35.99
C PRO A 34 -15.48 18.91 37.11
N ASP A 35 -14.31 18.44 36.73
CA ASP A 35 -13.20 18.11 37.62
C ASP A 35 -12.46 19.39 38.08
N GLU A 36 -11.38 19.20 38.85
CA GLU A 36 -10.54 20.31 39.33
C GLU A 36 -9.87 21.13 38.22
N HIS A 37 -9.86 20.62 36.98
CA HIS A 37 -9.32 21.26 35.79
C HIS A 37 -10.41 21.87 34.90
N GLY A 38 -11.67 21.88 35.35
CA GLY A 38 -12.80 22.41 34.58
C GLY A 38 -13.20 21.52 33.40
N ARG A 39 -12.85 20.23 33.44
CA ARG A 39 -13.20 19.26 32.40
C ARG A 39 -14.33 18.36 32.87
N ALA A 40 -15.26 18.02 32.00
CA ALA A 40 -16.30 17.03 32.28
C ALA A 40 -16.12 15.80 31.41
N MET A 41 -16.40 14.62 31.97
CA MET A 41 -16.40 13.37 31.20
C MET A 41 -17.62 13.35 30.28
N LEU A 42 -17.43 12.90 29.03
CA LEU A 42 -18.52 12.60 28.11
C LEU A 42 -19.41 11.51 28.70
N GLN A 43 -20.71 11.54 28.40
CA GLN A 43 -21.66 10.55 28.91
C GLN A 43 -22.62 10.07 27.84
N ASP A 44 -23.18 8.88 28.06
CA ASP A 44 -24.27 8.28 27.29
C ASP A 44 -23.98 8.30 25.78
N TRP A 45 -24.76 9.03 24.99
CA TRP A 45 -24.62 9.08 23.53
C TRP A 45 -23.31 9.71 23.08
N GLU A 46 -22.81 10.75 23.74
CA GLU A 46 -21.56 11.40 23.34
C GLU A 46 -20.38 10.43 23.50
N LEU A 47 -20.31 9.76 24.65
CA LEU A 47 -19.24 8.81 24.94
C LEU A 47 -19.35 7.53 24.11
N GLY A 48 -20.57 6.96 24.00
CA GLY A 48 -20.80 5.76 23.20
C GLY A 48 -20.54 5.98 21.71
N LEU A 49 -20.94 7.13 21.15
CA LEU A 49 -20.59 7.48 19.77
C LEU A 49 -19.09 7.75 19.61
N ALA A 50 -18.43 8.38 20.58
CA ALA A 50 -16.98 8.55 20.55
C ALA A 50 -16.26 7.20 20.46
N VAL A 51 -16.61 6.23 21.32
CA VAL A 51 -16.04 4.87 21.33
C VAL A 51 -16.34 4.13 20.02
N ASN A 52 -17.59 4.15 19.54
CA ASN A 52 -17.93 3.54 18.25
C ASN A 52 -17.12 4.15 17.11
N HIS A 53 -17.02 5.48 17.07
CA HIS A 53 -16.28 6.19 16.05
C HIS A 53 -14.76 6.12 16.21
N ALA A 54 -14.24 5.65 17.33
CA ALA A 54 -12.82 5.30 17.47
C ALA A 54 -12.46 4.09 16.58
N LEU A 55 -13.42 3.21 16.31
CA LEU A 55 -13.22 1.98 15.54
C LEU A 55 -13.91 1.97 14.17
N SER A 56 -15.03 2.70 14.01
CA SER A 56 -15.92 2.56 12.86
C SER A 56 -16.56 3.87 12.35
N TYR A 57 -17.12 3.81 11.15
CA TYR A 57 -17.86 4.92 10.52
C TYR A 57 -19.35 4.64 10.36
N ILE A 58 -19.81 3.48 10.83
CA ILE A 58 -21.23 3.08 10.78
C ILE A 58 -21.86 3.24 12.17
N LYS A 59 -23.18 3.05 12.23
CA LYS A 59 -23.92 3.10 13.49
C LYS A 59 -23.37 2.10 14.53
N PRO A 60 -23.48 2.38 15.84
CA PRO A 60 -23.11 1.44 16.90
C PRO A 60 -23.86 0.11 16.78
N ASP A 61 -23.23 -0.96 17.26
CA ASP A 61 -23.89 -2.26 17.42
C ASP A 61 -25.01 -2.20 18.47
N GLU A 62 -25.84 -3.25 18.54
CA GLU A 62 -27.00 -3.24 19.43
C GLU A 62 -26.63 -3.23 20.93
N GLU A 63 -25.53 -3.89 21.30
CA GLU A 63 -25.08 -3.98 22.69
C GLU A 63 -24.60 -2.62 23.21
N LEU A 64 -23.81 -1.90 22.41
CA LEU A 64 -23.37 -0.55 22.73
C LEU A 64 -24.54 0.42 22.76
N ARG A 65 -25.51 0.30 21.85
CA ARG A 65 -26.75 1.10 21.92
C ARG A 65 -27.52 0.84 23.21
N GLN A 66 -27.64 -0.41 23.62
CA GLN A 66 -28.33 -0.77 24.85
C GLN A 66 -27.56 -0.26 26.09
N ALA A 67 -26.23 -0.37 26.10
CA ALA A 67 -25.39 0.19 27.16
C ALA A 67 -25.56 1.71 27.30
N ILE A 68 -25.65 2.43 26.19
CA ILE A 68 -25.93 3.88 26.18
C ILE A 68 -27.30 4.17 26.81
N ILE A 69 -28.36 3.49 26.36
CA ILE A 69 -29.74 3.73 26.81
C ILE A 69 -29.92 3.39 28.30
N GLU A 70 -29.22 2.37 28.78
CA GLU A 70 -29.24 1.94 30.19
C GLU A 70 -28.35 2.80 31.10
N GLY A 71 -27.66 3.80 30.58
CA GLY A 71 -26.75 4.66 31.35
C GLY A 71 -25.45 3.98 31.77
N ARG A 72 -25.04 2.92 31.05
CA ARG A 72 -23.79 2.17 31.24
C ARG A 72 -22.65 2.67 30.34
N MET A 73 -22.63 3.98 30.06
CA MET A 73 -21.58 4.69 29.33
C MET A 73 -21.27 6.02 30.05
N ARG A 74 -20.89 5.94 31.32
CA ARG A 74 -20.67 7.13 32.18
C ARG A 74 -19.36 7.10 32.97
N THR A 75 -18.62 6.00 32.89
CA THR A 75 -17.39 5.76 33.65
C THR A 75 -16.27 5.28 32.73
N ARG A 76 -15.02 5.29 33.22
CA ARG A 76 -13.89 4.74 32.48
C ARG A 76 -14.03 3.22 32.32
N GLU A 77 -14.52 2.56 33.36
CA GLU A 77 -14.75 1.12 33.42
C GLU A 77 -15.82 0.69 32.40
N ASP A 78 -16.83 1.54 32.16
CA ASP A 78 -17.80 1.32 31.08
C ASP A 78 -17.13 1.34 29.71
N VAL A 79 -16.27 2.33 29.45
CA VAL A 79 -15.54 2.44 28.19
C VAL A 79 -14.59 1.28 28.01
N GLU A 80 -13.87 0.91 29.06
CA GLU A 80 -12.96 -0.24 29.06
C GLU A 80 -13.70 -1.54 28.73
N ARG A 81 -14.87 -1.77 29.34
CA ARG A 81 -15.72 -2.93 29.03
C ARG A 81 -16.13 -2.95 27.56
N GLU A 82 -16.68 -1.85 27.05
CA GLU A 82 -17.18 -1.81 25.67
C GLU A 82 -16.05 -1.84 24.63
N ILE A 83 -14.94 -1.12 24.84
CA ILE A 83 -13.82 -1.14 23.89
C ILE A 83 -13.15 -2.52 23.84
N THR A 84 -13.00 -3.20 24.98
CA THR A 84 -12.44 -4.55 25.05
C THR A 84 -13.33 -5.53 24.28
N ARG A 85 -14.63 -5.56 24.60
CA ARG A 85 -15.63 -6.35 23.88
C ARG A 85 -15.57 -6.09 22.37
N MET A 86 -15.58 -4.82 21.98
CA MET A 86 -15.56 -4.43 20.58
C MET A 86 -14.25 -4.78 19.88
N LEU A 87 -13.09 -4.79 20.54
CA LEU A 87 -11.81 -5.17 19.96
C LEU A 87 -11.64 -6.69 19.84
N GLU A 88 -12.25 -7.47 20.73
CA GLU A 88 -12.20 -8.93 20.74
C GLU A 88 -13.19 -9.58 19.76
N ASP A 89 -14.32 -8.93 19.48
CA ASP A 89 -15.34 -9.47 18.57
C ASP A 89 -15.00 -9.21 17.09
N ASP A 90 -14.49 -10.21 16.38
CA ASP A 90 -14.14 -10.13 14.95
C ASP A 90 -15.34 -9.86 14.03
N SER A 91 -16.58 -10.08 14.48
CA SER A 91 -17.78 -9.78 13.70
C SER A 91 -18.02 -8.27 13.59
N ILE A 92 -17.53 -7.49 14.56
CA ILE A 92 -17.64 -6.03 14.55
C ILE A 92 -16.61 -5.45 13.59
N ARG A 93 -17.10 -4.71 12.59
CA ARG A 93 -16.24 -4.08 11.59
C ARG A 93 -15.47 -2.89 12.19
N LYS A 94 -14.13 -2.98 12.18
CA LYS A 94 -13.21 -1.96 12.73
C LYS A 94 -12.34 -1.28 11.65
N PRO A 95 -12.94 -0.63 10.63
CA PRO A 95 -12.18 -0.12 9.48
C PRO A 95 -11.17 0.97 9.83
N ARG A 96 -11.30 1.64 10.98
CA ARG A 96 -10.36 2.68 11.40
C ARG A 96 -8.97 2.16 11.73
N ILE A 97 -8.85 0.92 12.21
CA ILE A 97 -7.54 0.33 12.53
C ILE A 97 -6.70 0.18 11.25
N LEU A 98 -7.26 -0.43 10.19
CA LEU A 98 -6.56 -0.51 8.91
C LEU A 98 -6.34 0.88 8.28
N ARG A 99 -7.26 1.83 8.49
CA ARG A 99 -7.08 3.21 8.02
C ARG A 99 -5.86 3.88 8.67
N PHE A 100 -5.63 3.68 9.97
CA PHE A 100 -4.43 4.18 10.63
C PHE A 100 -3.17 3.70 9.93
N PHE A 101 -3.05 2.41 9.61
CA PHE A 101 -1.85 1.89 8.94
C PHE A 101 -1.70 2.39 7.50
N ARG A 102 -2.80 2.61 6.77
CA ARG A 102 -2.75 3.27 5.46
C ARG A 102 -2.22 4.70 5.58
N ASP A 103 -2.71 5.46 6.55
CA ASP A 103 -2.28 6.86 6.77
C ASP A 103 -0.87 6.94 7.40
N TYR A 104 -0.43 5.87 8.06
CA TYR A 104 0.90 5.76 8.65
C TYR A 104 1.96 5.43 7.59
N PHE A 105 1.72 4.42 6.76
CA PHE A 105 2.66 3.94 5.74
C PHE A 105 2.45 4.55 4.36
N ASP A 106 1.32 5.19 4.08
CA ASP A 106 0.97 5.76 2.77
C ASP A 106 0.99 4.72 1.62
N HIS A 107 0.98 3.42 1.93
CA HIS A 107 1.13 2.34 0.95
C HIS A 107 -0.05 2.21 -0.02
N ASP A 108 -1.20 2.81 0.31
CA ASP A 108 -2.38 2.81 -0.56
C ASP A 108 -2.35 3.87 -1.66
N LEU A 109 -1.35 4.76 -1.65
CA LEU A 109 -1.13 5.78 -2.68
C LEU A 109 -0.50 5.22 -3.98
N ALA A 110 0.13 4.04 -3.93
CA ALA A 110 0.91 3.47 -5.03
C ALA A 110 0.19 3.46 -6.39
N GLY A 111 -1.11 3.13 -6.40
CA GLY A 111 -1.93 3.07 -7.61
C GLY A 111 -2.24 4.44 -8.24
N TYR A 112 -2.03 5.52 -7.49
CA TYR A 112 -2.28 6.89 -7.91
C TYR A 112 -1.01 7.61 -8.37
N ILE A 113 0.17 7.01 -8.19
CA ILE A 113 1.44 7.58 -8.66
C ILE A 113 1.54 7.37 -10.17
N CYS A 114 1.28 8.44 -10.91
CA CYS A 114 1.41 8.46 -12.37
C CYS A 114 2.85 8.16 -12.78
N LYS A 115 3.05 7.18 -13.66
CA LYS A 115 4.35 6.83 -14.23
C LYS A 115 4.45 7.26 -15.67
N ASP A 116 5.62 7.76 -16.04
CA ASP A 116 5.95 7.97 -17.44
C ASP A 116 6.06 6.63 -18.18
N ALA A 117 5.54 6.62 -19.41
CA ALA A 117 5.47 5.40 -20.20
C ALA A 117 6.85 4.88 -20.60
N ALA A 118 7.80 5.76 -20.94
CA ALA A 118 9.13 5.38 -21.38
C ALA A 118 9.99 4.93 -20.20
N ALA A 119 9.96 5.66 -19.08
CA ALA A 119 10.64 5.28 -17.84
C ALA A 119 10.11 3.93 -17.33
N GLN A 120 8.78 3.75 -17.31
CA GLN A 120 8.16 2.49 -16.88
C GLN A 120 8.52 1.32 -17.81
N ALA A 121 8.57 1.52 -19.12
CA ALA A 121 8.94 0.46 -20.07
C ALA A 121 10.37 -0.05 -19.86
N LYS A 122 11.31 0.82 -19.46
CA LYS A 122 12.70 0.45 -19.13
C LYS A 122 12.81 -0.37 -17.85
N THR A 123 11.79 -0.40 -16.99
CA THR A 123 11.85 -1.17 -15.73
C THR A 123 11.73 -2.68 -15.94
N GLY A 124 11.12 -3.14 -17.03
CA GLY A 124 10.71 -4.54 -17.18
C GLY A 124 9.44 -4.91 -16.40
N GLY A 125 8.85 -3.95 -15.71
CA GLY A 125 7.53 -4.05 -15.10
C GLY A 125 6.40 -4.01 -16.12
N LEU A 126 5.16 -4.13 -15.62
CA LEU A 126 3.98 -3.89 -16.46
C LEU A 126 3.92 -2.41 -16.86
N THR A 127 3.27 -2.10 -17.99
CA THR A 127 3.14 -0.74 -18.51
C THR A 127 1.67 -0.30 -18.60
N GLY A 128 1.45 1.02 -18.68
CA GLY A 128 0.13 1.64 -18.80
C GLY A 128 -0.82 1.16 -17.70
N ASN A 129 -2.07 0.85 -18.08
CA ASN A 129 -3.10 0.36 -17.15
C ASN A 129 -2.70 -0.92 -16.39
N GLY A 130 -1.78 -1.72 -16.93
CA GLY A 130 -1.27 -2.91 -16.25
C GLY A 130 -0.46 -2.58 -15.00
N HIS A 131 0.34 -1.50 -15.04
CA HIS A 131 1.09 -1.02 -13.88
C HIS A 131 0.16 -0.57 -12.75
N TYR A 132 -0.75 0.36 -13.06
CA TYR A 132 -1.67 0.92 -12.07
C TYR A 132 -2.51 -0.18 -11.40
N ARG A 133 -3.04 -1.12 -12.18
CA ARG A 133 -3.77 -2.28 -11.63
C ARG A 133 -2.91 -3.11 -10.68
N ALA A 134 -1.65 -3.38 -11.03
CA ALA A 134 -0.75 -4.10 -10.16
C ALA A 134 -0.43 -3.33 -8.86
N MET A 135 -0.36 -2.00 -8.90
CA MET A 135 -0.14 -1.17 -7.71
C MET A 135 -1.38 -1.10 -6.81
N PHE A 136 -2.59 -1.03 -7.37
CA PHE A 136 -3.82 -1.19 -6.58
C PHE A 136 -3.92 -2.59 -5.96
N ASP A 137 -3.55 -3.62 -6.71
CA ASP A 137 -3.48 -4.98 -6.18
C ASP A 137 -2.45 -5.10 -5.06
N ALA A 138 -1.28 -4.46 -5.20
CA ALA A 138 -0.21 -4.42 -4.21
C ALA A 138 -0.64 -3.69 -2.93
N ALA A 139 -1.39 -2.59 -3.04
CA ALA A 139 -1.98 -1.89 -1.90
C ALA A 139 -2.95 -2.80 -1.13
N ALA A 140 -3.91 -3.43 -1.82
CA ALA A 140 -4.85 -4.36 -1.20
C ALA A 140 -4.16 -5.61 -0.61
N SER A 141 -3.08 -6.05 -1.25
CA SER A 141 -2.19 -7.09 -0.74
C SER A 141 -1.52 -6.69 0.57
N THR A 142 -0.98 -5.47 0.64
CA THR A 142 -0.34 -4.92 1.84
C THR A 142 -1.36 -4.74 2.96
N ASP A 143 -2.57 -4.29 2.64
CA ASP A 143 -3.68 -4.25 3.60
C ASP A 143 -3.97 -5.62 4.19
N ARG A 144 -4.00 -6.69 3.38
CA ARG A 144 -4.23 -8.05 3.90
C ARG A 144 -3.08 -8.55 4.75
N LEU A 145 -1.84 -8.20 4.42
CA LEU A 145 -0.69 -8.52 5.27
C LEU A 145 -0.82 -7.82 6.63
N ILE A 146 -1.18 -6.54 6.63
CA ILE A 146 -1.42 -5.77 7.85
C ILE A 146 -2.52 -6.42 8.68
N GLU A 147 -3.62 -6.83 8.07
CA GLU A 147 -4.70 -7.57 8.76
C GLU A 147 -4.20 -8.87 9.39
N LEU A 148 -3.36 -9.65 8.71
CA LEU A 148 -2.78 -10.88 9.27
C LEU A 148 -1.89 -10.60 10.48
N ILE A 149 -1.08 -9.54 10.44
CA ILE A 149 -0.23 -9.13 11.58
C ILE A 149 -1.12 -8.65 12.75
N LEU A 150 -2.20 -7.94 12.47
CA LEU A 150 -3.17 -7.49 13.48
C LEU A 150 -4.05 -8.63 14.03
N GLU A 151 -4.25 -9.71 13.27
CA GLU A 151 -4.88 -10.94 13.75
C GLU A 151 -3.97 -11.66 14.77
N GLU A 152 -2.64 -11.64 14.55
CA GLU A 152 -1.64 -12.16 15.50
C GLU A 152 -1.44 -11.23 16.72
N ASP A 153 -1.55 -9.91 16.51
CA ASP A 153 -1.54 -8.84 17.51
C ASP A 153 -0.36 -8.88 18.50
N LYS A 154 0.83 -9.20 17.98
CA LYS A 154 2.07 -9.30 18.74
C LYS A 154 3.20 -8.57 18.03
N ASP A 155 3.97 -7.79 18.78
CA ASP A 155 5.11 -7.01 18.32
C ASP A 155 4.76 -6.23 17.03
N VAL A 156 3.55 -5.65 16.97
CA VAL A 156 2.91 -5.28 15.70
C VAL A 156 3.77 -4.35 14.86
N LEU A 157 4.30 -3.27 15.44
CA LEU A 157 5.19 -2.35 14.71
C LEU A 157 6.44 -3.07 14.19
N LYS A 158 7.08 -3.88 15.03
CA LYS A 158 8.27 -4.62 14.67
C LYS A 158 7.98 -5.57 13.51
N GLU A 159 6.91 -6.36 13.59
CA GLU A 159 6.47 -7.23 12.49
C GLU A 159 6.17 -6.45 11.20
N MET A 160 5.54 -5.27 11.27
CA MET A 160 5.33 -4.44 10.08
C MET A 160 6.66 -4.02 9.42
N LEU A 161 7.70 -3.78 10.24
CA LEU A 161 9.02 -3.35 9.77
C LEU A 161 9.92 -4.53 9.36
N THR A 162 9.78 -5.71 9.96
CA THR A 162 10.72 -6.82 9.78
C THR A 162 10.14 -8.09 9.19
N THR A 163 8.84 -8.15 8.90
CA THR A 163 8.26 -9.39 8.37
C THR A 163 8.85 -9.76 7.02
N GLN A 164 9.08 -11.07 6.84
CA GLN A 164 9.39 -11.66 5.53
C GLN A 164 8.14 -12.19 4.83
N LYS A 165 6.96 -12.12 5.48
CA LYS A 165 5.69 -12.52 4.87
C LYS A 165 5.28 -11.49 3.82
N VAL A 166 4.91 -11.96 2.63
CA VAL A 166 4.34 -11.12 1.57
C VAL A 166 3.01 -11.67 1.11
N VAL A 167 2.02 -10.81 0.94
CA VAL A 167 0.74 -11.16 0.32
C VAL A 167 0.73 -10.57 -1.08
N THR A 168 0.42 -11.36 -2.11
CA THR A 168 0.63 -10.90 -3.49
C THR A 168 -0.28 -11.56 -4.52
N THR A 169 -0.39 -10.95 -5.71
CA THR A 169 -1.00 -11.56 -6.90
C THR A 169 0.08 -12.15 -7.81
N GLY A 170 -0.32 -12.81 -8.91
CA GLY A 170 0.65 -13.30 -9.91
C GLY A 170 1.57 -12.21 -10.47
N ASN A 171 1.06 -10.98 -10.63
CA ASN A 171 1.86 -9.85 -11.12
C ASN A 171 2.96 -9.44 -10.14
N GLY A 172 2.82 -9.78 -8.85
CA GLY A 172 3.82 -9.47 -7.84
C GLY A 172 5.15 -10.18 -8.04
N ARG A 173 5.19 -11.28 -8.81
CA ARG A 173 6.45 -11.96 -9.16
C ARG A 173 7.42 -11.03 -9.87
N ILE A 174 6.91 -10.11 -10.70
CA ILE A 174 7.74 -9.11 -11.36
C ILE A 174 8.19 -8.06 -10.34
N TYR A 175 7.28 -7.44 -9.59
CA TYR A 175 7.60 -6.31 -8.71
C TYR A 175 8.43 -6.65 -7.46
N TYR A 176 8.28 -7.86 -6.92
CA TYR A 176 9.17 -8.38 -5.88
C TYR A 176 10.46 -8.97 -6.47
N GLY A 177 10.55 -9.10 -7.79
CA GLY A 177 11.75 -9.56 -8.49
C GLY A 177 12.89 -8.55 -8.45
N ARG A 178 13.97 -8.92 -9.15
CA ARG A 178 15.19 -8.11 -9.26
C ARG A 178 15.51 -7.76 -10.69
N LYS A 179 16.12 -6.60 -10.90
CA LYS A 179 16.74 -6.24 -12.17
C LYS A 179 17.84 -7.25 -12.52
N HIS A 180 17.86 -7.64 -13.78
CA HIS A 180 18.96 -8.42 -14.34
C HIS A 180 20.24 -7.58 -14.38
N THR A 181 21.36 -8.24 -14.08
CA THR A 181 22.70 -7.74 -14.44
C THR A 181 22.86 -7.64 -15.96
N LYS A 182 23.90 -6.99 -16.45
CA LYS A 182 24.15 -6.87 -17.89
C LYS A 182 24.27 -8.25 -18.55
N GLU A 183 25.03 -9.14 -17.93
CA GLU A 183 25.28 -10.50 -18.38
C GLU A 183 23.98 -11.33 -18.43
N GLU A 184 23.13 -11.18 -17.40
CA GLU A 184 21.82 -11.86 -17.35
C GLU A 184 20.85 -11.30 -18.38
N ARG A 185 20.87 -9.99 -18.66
CA ARG A 185 20.06 -9.40 -19.74
C ARG A 185 20.47 -9.94 -21.10
N ASP A 186 21.77 -10.04 -21.37
CA ASP A 186 22.28 -10.60 -22.63
C ASP A 186 21.89 -12.06 -22.80
N ALA A 187 22.01 -12.86 -21.73
CA ALA A 187 21.55 -14.25 -21.69
C ALA A 187 20.02 -14.37 -21.88
N ALA A 188 19.23 -13.53 -21.20
CA ALA A 188 17.78 -13.49 -21.32
C ALA A 188 17.33 -13.05 -22.72
N LEU A 189 18.04 -12.13 -23.36
CA LEU A 189 17.80 -11.71 -24.74
C LEU A 189 18.07 -12.86 -25.72
N ALA A 190 19.16 -13.60 -25.53
CA ALA A 190 19.45 -14.80 -26.33
C ALA A 190 18.38 -15.88 -26.14
N ALA A 191 17.96 -16.12 -24.90
CA ALA A 191 16.88 -17.06 -24.57
C ALA A 191 15.55 -16.64 -25.20
N LYS A 192 15.20 -15.35 -25.13
CA LYS A 192 14.01 -14.79 -25.78
C LYS A 192 14.02 -14.96 -27.29
N LYS A 193 15.15 -14.67 -27.95
CA LYS A 193 15.31 -14.89 -29.39
C LYS A 193 15.08 -16.36 -29.77
N LYS A 194 15.64 -17.29 -28.97
CA LYS A 194 15.44 -18.74 -29.17
C LYS A 194 13.98 -19.15 -28.97
N ALA A 195 13.33 -18.66 -27.90
CA ALA A 195 11.93 -18.95 -27.61
C ALA A 195 10.98 -18.38 -28.66
N ASP A 196 11.22 -17.16 -29.14
CA ASP A 196 10.47 -16.53 -30.23
C ASP A 196 10.61 -17.31 -31.54
N ALA A 197 11.82 -17.79 -31.85
CA ALA A 197 12.07 -18.63 -33.02
C ALA A 197 11.34 -19.97 -32.93
N GLU A 198 11.33 -20.60 -31.75
CA GLU A 198 10.61 -21.86 -31.52
C GLU A 198 9.09 -21.68 -31.61
N LEU A 199 8.55 -20.61 -31.00
CA LEU A 199 7.14 -20.27 -31.11
C LEU A 199 6.74 -19.99 -32.58
N ALA A 200 7.60 -19.31 -33.34
CA ALA A 200 7.37 -19.09 -34.76
C ALA A 200 7.33 -20.40 -35.55
N ARG A 201 8.23 -21.35 -35.24
CA ARG A 201 8.23 -22.70 -35.84
C ARG A 201 6.97 -23.49 -35.49
N GLN A 202 6.48 -23.41 -34.25
CA GLN A 202 5.23 -24.04 -33.84
C GLN A 202 4.04 -23.50 -34.64
N PHE A 203 3.95 -22.16 -34.77
CA PHE A 203 2.92 -21.56 -35.61
C PHE A 203 3.04 -21.97 -37.08
N ASP A 204 4.25 -22.10 -37.62
CA ASP A 204 4.46 -22.60 -38.98
C ASP A 204 4.04 -24.06 -39.15
N ALA A 205 4.34 -24.92 -38.19
CA ALA A 205 3.91 -26.30 -38.18
C ALA A 205 2.37 -26.41 -38.11
N ASP A 206 1.72 -25.63 -37.24
CA ASP A 206 0.26 -25.61 -37.13
C ASP A 206 -0.40 -25.10 -38.42
N LEU A 207 0.15 -24.05 -39.05
CA LEU A 207 -0.35 -23.55 -40.33
C LEU A 207 -0.16 -24.55 -41.46
N ALA A 208 0.94 -25.30 -41.46
CA ALA A 208 1.16 -26.39 -42.41
C ALA A 208 0.15 -27.52 -42.20
N ARG A 209 -0.10 -27.96 -40.96
CA ARG A 209 -1.11 -28.96 -40.61
C ARG A 209 -2.50 -28.54 -41.10
N LEU A 210 -2.93 -27.32 -40.76
CA LEU A 210 -4.25 -26.80 -41.19
C LEU A 210 -4.37 -26.68 -42.71
N LYS A 211 -3.28 -26.36 -43.41
CA LYS A 211 -3.27 -26.31 -44.88
C LYS A 211 -3.49 -27.70 -45.48
N THR A 212 -2.90 -28.73 -44.90
CA THR A 212 -3.11 -30.13 -45.31
C THR A 212 -4.55 -30.58 -45.04
N GLU A 213 -5.07 -30.35 -43.83
CA GLU A 213 -6.47 -30.69 -43.47
C GLU A 213 -7.48 -29.97 -44.39
N LEU A 214 -7.26 -28.69 -44.70
CA LEU A 214 -8.07 -27.95 -45.66
C LEU A 214 -7.99 -28.55 -47.07
N ALA A 215 -6.83 -29.01 -47.52
CA ALA A 215 -6.67 -29.64 -48.82
C ALA A 215 -7.44 -30.98 -48.89
N GLU A 216 -7.41 -31.77 -47.83
CA GLU A 216 -8.17 -33.03 -47.73
C GLU A 216 -9.68 -32.79 -47.73
N VAL A 217 -10.18 -31.86 -46.90
CA VAL A 217 -11.62 -31.50 -46.87
C VAL A 217 -12.07 -30.96 -48.22
N ASN A 218 -11.26 -30.12 -48.89
CA ASN A 218 -11.55 -29.64 -50.23
C ASN A 218 -11.54 -30.75 -51.30
N THR A 219 -10.73 -31.79 -51.11
CA THR A 219 -10.68 -32.93 -52.02
C THR A 219 -11.94 -33.78 -51.85
N LYS A 220 -12.32 -34.10 -50.61
CA LYS A 220 -13.58 -34.78 -50.29
C LYS A 220 -14.77 -34.03 -50.88
N LEU A 221 -14.88 -32.71 -50.67
CA LEU A 221 -15.94 -31.85 -51.22
C LEU A 221 -16.10 -31.90 -52.76
N LYS A 222 -15.09 -32.37 -53.51
CA LYS A 222 -15.13 -32.49 -54.98
C LYS A 222 -15.68 -33.83 -55.47
N GLU A 223 -15.93 -34.80 -54.60
CA GLU A 223 -16.46 -36.11 -54.98
C GLU A 223 -17.92 -35.98 -55.47
N LYS A 224 -18.21 -36.56 -56.65
CA LYS A 224 -19.50 -36.41 -57.33
C LYS A 224 -20.66 -37.17 -56.66
N SER A 225 -20.37 -38.12 -55.77
CA SER A 225 -21.33 -39.03 -55.12
C SER A 225 -21.66 -38.65 -53.68
N LEU A 226 -21.43 -37.40 -53.28
CA LEU A 226 -21.63 -36.93 -51.91
C LEU A 226 -23.10 -36.69 -51.55
N GLU A 227 -23.55 -37.32 -50.47
CA GLU A 227 -24.85 -37.02 -49.86
C GLU A 227 -24.91 -35.56 -49.37
N ALA A 228 -26.08 -34.94 -49.49
CA ALA A 228 -26.28 -33.52 -49.16
C ALA A 228 -25.93 -33.17 -47.71
N GLN A 229 -26.15 -34.11 -46.78
CA GLN A 229 -25.85 -33.94 -45.37
C GLN A 229 -24.32 -33.93 -45.12
N VAL A 230 -23.59 -34.87 -45.71
CA VAL A 230 -22.12 -34.96 -45.61
C VAL A 230 -21.45 -33.75 -46.23
N LYS A 231 -21.95 -33.25 -47.37
CA LYS A 231 -21.47 -32.01 -47.99
C LYS A 231 -21.62 -30.79 -47.06
N LYS A 232 -22.75 -30.69 -46.36
CA LYS A 232 -23.01 -29.59 -45.40
C LYS A 232 -22.07 -29.66 -44.19
N GLU A 233 -21.73 -30.85 -43.73
CA GLU A 233 -20.78 -31.05 -42.62
C GLU A 233 -19.34 -30.69 -43.03
N LEU A 234 -18.90 -31.14 -44.21
CA LEU A 234 -17.57 -30.79 -44.75
C LEU A 234 -17.41 -29.29 -44.99
N GLU A 235 -18.45 -28.57 -45.44
CA GLU A 235 -18.42 -27.10 -45.57
C GLU A 235 -18.31 -26.39 -44.20
N LYS A 236 -18.98 -26.91 -43.15
CA LYS A 236 -18.83 -26.39 -41.78
C LYS A 236 -17.41 -26.62 -41.26
N GLU A 237 -16.85 -27.80 -41.51
CA GLU A 237 -15.49 -28.16 -41.12
C GLU A 237 -14.46 -27.28 -41.83
N LYS A 238 -14.58 -27.11 -43.15
CA LYS A 238 -13.76 -26.18 -43.94
C LYS A 238 -13.80 -24.75 -43.39
N LYS A 239 -14.99 -24.26 -43.04
CA LYS A 239 -15.13 -22.93 -42.43
C LYS A 239 -14.39 -22.84 -41.10
N LYS A 240 -14.56 -23.82 -40.21
CA LYS A 240 -13.85 -23.88 -38.92
C LYS A 240 -12.32 -23.88 -39.11
N LEU A 241 -11.80 -24.73 -39.99
CA LEU A 241 -10.37 -24.81 -40.29
C LEU A 241 -9.82 -23.51 -40.90
N THR A 242 -10.60 -22.84 -41.75
CA THR A 242 -10.22 -21.55 -42.34
C THR A 242 -10.18 -20.43 -41.29
N ASP A 243 -11.16 -20.40 -40.39
CA ASP A 243 -11.21 -19.42 -39.28
C ASP A 243 -10.05 -19.66 -38.30
N GLU A 244 -9.73 -20.93 -38.02
CA GLU A 244 -8.57 -21.32 -37.22
C GLU A 244 -7.25 -20.90 -37.87
N GLN A 245 -7.08 -21.15 -39.17
CA GLN A 245 -5.89 -20.74 -39.92
C GLN A 245 -5.68 -19.22 -39.85
N LYS A 246 -6.75 -18.43 -40.03
CA LYS A 246 -6.70 -16.96 -39.89
C LYS A 246 -6.34 -16.53 -38.47
N ARG A 247 -6.86 -17.23 -37.45
CA ARG A 247 -6.53 -17.00 -36.04
C ARG A 247 -5.04 -17.22 -35.78
N ILE A 248 -4.49 -18.36 -36.21
CA ILE A 248 -3.08 -18.70 -36.04
C ILE A 248 -2.18 -17.71 -36.80
N GLN A 249 -2.52 -17.32 -38.03
CA GLN A 249 -1.76 -16.30 -38.78
C GLN A 249 -1.72 -14.94 -38.06
N ARG A 250 -2.85 -14.51 -37.50
CA ARG A 250 -2.92 -13.28 -36.72
C ARG A 250 -2.08 -13.39 -35.44
N ASP A 251 -2.16 -14.53 -34.77
CA ASP A 251 -1.41 -14.81 -33.54
C ASP A 251 0.10 -14.85 -33.79
N LYS A 252 0.57 -15.50 -34.87
CA LYS A 252 1.98 -15.51 -35.28
C LYS A 252 2.55 -14.09 -35.48
N LYS A 253 1.75 -13.17 -36.04
CA LYS A 253 2.15 -11.78 -36.24
C LYS A 253 2.26 -10.98 -34.94
N ARG A 254 1.41 -11.27 -33.95
CA ARG A 254 1.27 -10.45 -32.72
C ARG A 254 1.96 -11.04 -31.51
N LYS A 255 1.93 -12.36 -31.33
CA LYS A 255 2.46 -13.04 -30.15
C LYS A 255 3.97 -13.17 -30.23
N ARG A 256 4.60 -12.96 -29.09
CA ARG A 256 6.01 -13.23 -28.81
C ARG A 256 6.05 -14.03 -27.50
N SER A 257 7.20 -14.65 -27.24
CA SER A 257 7.48 -15.27 -25.95
C SER A 257 7.35 -14.25 -24.83
N ASN A 258 6.94 -14.74 -23.66
CA ASN A 258 6.75 -13.98 -22.44
C ASN A 258 8.06 -13.79 -21.64
N VAL A 259 9.22 -14.05 -22.25
CA VAL A 259 10.51 -13.92 -21.59
C VAL A 259 10.75 -12.45 -21.23
N ASN A 260 10.85 -12.18 -19.92
CA ASN A 260 11.24 -10.89 -19.41
C ASN A 260 12.76 -10.75 -19.50
N VAL A 261 13.24 -9.76 -20.25
CA VAL A 261 14.68 -9.55 -20.46
C VAL A 261 15.27 -8.72 -19.33
N GLU A 262 14.46 -7.89 -18.68
CA GLU A 262 14.91 -6.85 -17.76
C GLU A 262 14.86 -7.27 -16.28
N VAL A 263 13.99 -8.22 -15.94
CA VAL A 263 13.70 -8.61 -14.55
C VAL A 263 13.73 -10.12 -14.40
N ALA A 264 14.46 -10.58 -13.38
CA ALA A 264 14.36 -11.92 -12.85
C ALA A 264 13.17 -11.94 -11.89
N GLU A 265 12.12 -12.66 -12.27
CA GLU A 265 10.91 -12.78 -11.46
C GLU A 265 11.21 -13.49 -10.12
N ALA A 266 10.60 -12.97 -9.05
CA ALA A 266 10.63 -13.60 -7.74
C ALA A 266 9.84 -14.92 -7.74
N THR A 267 10.39 -15.92 -7.06
CA THR A 267 9.69 -17.18 -6.80
C THR A 267 8.75 -17.00 -5.63
N LEU A 268 7.49 -16.66 -5.94
CA LEU A 268 6.44 -16.45 -4.94
C LEU A 268 5.48 -17.65 -4.97
N THR A 269 5.63 -18.52 -3.98
CA THR A 269 4.81 -19.72 -3.77
C THR A 269 4.32 -19.81 -2.33
N GLY A 270 3.15 -20.39 -2.12
CA GLY A 270 2.54 -20.54 -0.81
C GLY A 270 1.02 -20.67 -0.88
N PRO A 271 0.33 -20.69 0.26
CA PRO A 271 -1.11 -20.93 0.29
C PRO A 271 -1.88 -19.79 -0.37
N LYS A 272 -3.00 -20.16 -1.01
CA LYS A 272 -3.97 -19.18 -1.53
C LYS A 272 -4.74 -18.58 -0.36
N ILE A 273 -4.85 -17.26 -0.35
CA ILE A 273 -5.64 -16.51 0.61
C ILE A 273 -6.50 -15.46 -0.14
N PHE A 274 -7.31 -14.71 0.59
CA PHE A 274 -8.16 -13.67 0.02
C PHE A 274 -7.89 -12.33 0.68
N ALA A 275 -7.98 -11.26 -0.09
CA ALA A 275 -7.88 -9.88 0.39
C ALA A 275 -9.18 -9.13 0.08
N ARG A 276 -9.53 -8.18 0.97
CA ARG A 276 -10.62 -7.24 0.72
C ARG A 276 -10.20 -6.24 -0.34
N VAL A 277 -10.96 -6.18 -1.43
CA VAL A 277 -10.69 -5.31 -2.59
C VAL A 277 -11.75 -4.22 -2.71
N GLY A 278 -11.71 -3.26 -1.78
CA GLY A 278 -12.75 -2.23 -1.65
C GLY A 278 -12.63 -1.03 -2.60
N ARG A 279 -11.52 -0.86 -3.33
CA ARG A 279 -11.29 0.29 -4.21
C ARG A 279 -11.68 0.01 -5.67
N ARG A 280 -12.10 1.06 -6.38
CA ARG A 280 -12.25 1.02 -7.84
C ARG A 280 -10.86 0.89 -8.46
N SER A 281 -10.64 -0.14 -9.28
CA SER A 281 -9.47 -0.14 -10.16
C SER A 281 -9.65 0.93 -11.23
N PHE A 282 -8.57 1.56 -11.71
CA PHE A 282 -8.68 2.41 -12.91
C PHE A 282 -9.20 1.58 -14.10
N GLY A 283 -10.30 2.03 -14.70
CA GLY A 283 -10.95 1.44 -15.88
C GLY A 283 -12.13 0.50 -15.57
N ALA A 284 -12.52 -0.30 -16.57
CA ALA A 284 -13.65 -1.24 -16.50
C ALA A 284 -13.23 -2.58 -15.89
N GLY A 285 -13.24 -2.71 -14.57
CA GLY A 285 -13.05 -3.99 -13.89
C GLY A 285 -13.06 -3.89 -12.36
N SER A 286 -13.55 -4.93 -11.69
CA SER A 286 -13.33 -5.17 -10.27
C SER A 286 -11.99 -5.88 -10.07
N MET A 287 -11.25 -5.51 -9.02
CA MET A 287 -10.09 -6.29 -8.59
C MET A 287 -10.56 -7.66 -8.12
N LYS A 288 -9.73 -8.66 -8.40
CA LYS A 288 -9.95 -10.04 -7.94
C LYS A 288 -9.44 -10.18 -6.50
N PRO A 289 -10.17 -10.84 -5.59
CA PRO A 289 -9.74 -10.97 -4.19
C PRO A 289 -8.63 -11.99 -3.96
N GLU A 290 -8.40 -12.93 -4.89
CA GLU A 290 -7.43 -14.01 -4.73
C GLU A 290 -5.99 -13.49 -4.58
N ARG A 291 -5.28 -14.04 -3.60
CA ARG A 291 -3.89 -13.73 -3.29
C ARG A 291 -3.11 -15.00 -2.95
N ILE A 292 -1.80 -14.85 -2.87
CA ILE A 292 -0.86 -15.86 -2.38
C ILE A 292 -0.15 -15.25 -1.18
N LEU A 293 -0.15 -15.96 -0.05
CA LEU A 293 0.76 -15.68 1.04
C LEU A 293 2.08 -16.39 0.73
N SER A 294 3.18 -15.67 0.74
CA SER A 294 4.50 -16.18 0.40
C SER A 294 5.57 -15.54 1.28
N THR A 295 6.82 -15.86 1.01
CA THR A 295 7.99 -15.24 1.63
C THR A 295 8.67 -14.34 0.62
N ALA A 296 9.09 -13.16 1.08
CA ALA A 296 9.92 -12.26 0.30
C ALA A 296 11.23 -12.94 -0.15
N PRO A 297 11.81 -12.54 -1.30
CA PRO A 297 13.15 -12.99 -1.67
C PRO A 297 14.19 -12.59 -0.61
N GLU A 298 14.95 -13.58 -0.15
CA GLU A 298 15.95 -13.42 0.90
C GLU A 298 17.00 -12.36 0.54
N GLY A 299 17.34 -11.51 1.52
CA GLY A 299 18.33 -10.43 1.38
C GLY A 299 17.91 -9.29 0.46
N GLN A 300 16.69 -9.29 -0.08
CA GLN A 300 16.23 -8.23 -1.01
C GLN A 300 15.07 -7.40 -0.46
N ARG A 301 14.42 -7.85 0.61
CA ARG A 301 13.25 -7.20 1.21
C ARG A 301 13.25 -7.50 2.71
N LEU A 302 12.67 -6.57 3.47
CA LEU A 302 12.39 -6.67 4.89
C LEU A 302 11.22 -5.70 5.21
N GLY A 303 10.08 -6.24 5.62
CA GLY A 303 8.87 -5.49 6.00
C GLY A 303 8.28 -4.54 4.96
N VAL A 304 7.26 -3.78 5.39
CA VAL A 304 6.40 -2.96 4.52
C VAL A 304 7.18 -1.89 3.76
N LEU A 305 8.24 -1.31 4.35
CA LEU A 305 9.03 -0.24 3.72
C LEU A 305 9.83 -0.72 2.49
N THR A 306 9.95 -2.02 2.30
CA THR A 306 10.57 -2.60 1.10
C THR A 306 9.55 -3.17 0.12
N HIS A 307 8.25 -3.06 0.40
CA HIS A 307 7.21 -3.54 -0.50
C HIS A 307 6.98 -2.59 -1.68
N PRO A 308 6.61 -3.11 -2.86
CA PRO A 308 6.35 -2.27 -4.04
C PRO A 308 5.30 -1.18 -3.80
N SER A 309 4.29 -1.44 -2.99
CA SER A 309 3.25 -0.47 -2.62
C SER A 309 3.86 0.76 -1.93
N TRP A 310 4.64 0.57 -0.86
CA TRP A 310 5.28 1.67 -0.15
C TRP A 310 6.34 2.38 -1.02
N LEU A 311 7.19 1.61 -1.71
CA LEU A 311 8.29 2.15 -2.53
C LEU A 311 7.79 3.01 -3.69
N VAL A 312 6.66 2.63 -4.29
CA VAL A 312 6.04 3.40 -5.38
C VAL A 312 5.29 4.60 -4.83
N SER A 313 4.58 4.49 -3.69
CA SER A 313 3.97 5.65 -3.01
C SER A 313 4.97 6.77 -2.73
N HIS A 314 6.25 6.42 -2.50
CA HIS A 314 7.35 7.34 -2.25
C HIS A 314 8.31 7.42 -3.45
N SER A 315 7.75 7.59 -4.65
CA SER A 315 8.47 7.80 -5.91
C SER A 315 7.71 8.79 -6.79
N ASP A 316 8.35 9.27 -7.87
CA ASP A 316 7.70 10.15 -8.85
C ASP A 316 7.45 9.43 -10.19
N ALA A 317 7.13 10.18 -11.24
CA ALA A 317 6.82 9.62 -12.55
C ALA A 317 8.00 8.94 -13.26
N MET A 318 9.23 9.38 -12.98
CA MET A 318 10.44 9.01 -13.71
C MET A 318 11.47 8.31 -12.81
N ASP A 319 11.53 8.68 -11.52
CA ASP A 319 12.63 8.43 -10.61
C ASP A 319 12.17 7.85 -9.26
N ASN A 320 13.07 7.10 -8.61
CA ASN A 320 12.98 6.83 -7.19
C ASN A 320 13.29 8.11 -6.41
N HIS A 321 12.69 8.26 -5.23
CA HIS A 321 12.79 9.52 -4.49
C HIS A 321 13.39 9.28 -3.10
N ALA A 322 14.73 9.26 -3.01
CA ALA A 322 15.44 9.09 -1.74
C ALA A 322 15.01 10.12 -0.70
N ILE A 323 14.92 11.40 -1.08
CA ILE A 323 14.53 12.51 -0.20
C ILE A 323 13.16 12.26 0.47
N LEU A 324 12.12 11.87 -0.29
CA LEU A 324 10.79 11.60 0.27
C LEU A 324 10.78 10.37 1.19
N ARG A 325 11.51 9.31 0.83
CA ARG A 325 11.67 8.11 1.67
C ARG A 325 12.37 8.45 3.00
N GLY A 326 13.42 9.26 2.95
CA GLY A 326 14.16 9.73 4.11
C GLY A 326 13.34 10.67 5.00
N ARG A 327 12.58 11.59 4.40
CA ARG A 327 11.61 12.44 5.11
C ARG A 327 10.57 11.59 5.85
N TRP A 328 10.04 10.56 5.19
CA TRP A 328 9.08 9.65 5.81
C TRP A 328 9.70 8.96 7.04
N ILE A 329 10.94 8.44 6.96
CA ILE A 329 11.62 7.83 8.12
C ILE A 329 11.81 8.84 9.25
N ARG A 330 12.28 10.05 8.92
CA ARG A 330 12.48 11.13 9.90
C ARG A 330 11.20 11.44 10.66
N GLU A 331 10.08 11.59 9.96
CA GLU A 331 8.81 12.04 10.54
C GLU A 331 8.04 10.90 11.22
N ARG A 332 8.04 9.69 10.62
CA ARG A 332 7.20 8.57 11.07
C ARG A 332 7.89 7.64 12.05
N LEU A 333 9.21 7.46 11.96
CA LEU A 333 9.96 6.56 12.84
C LEU A 333 10.83 7.31 13.87
N LEU A 334 11.54 8.36 13.47
CA LEU A 334 12.44 9.10 14.38
C LEU A 334 11.75 10.26 15.09
N GLY A 335 10.61 10.70 14.56
CA GLY A 335 9.76 11.69 15.18
C GLY A 335 10.29 13.12 15.11
N GLY A 336 11.26 13.38 14.25
CA GLY A 336 11.72 14.73 13.89
C GLY A 336 10.80 15.37 12.86
N GLY A 337 10.91 16.68 12.67
CA GLY A 337 10.18 17.42 11.65
C GLY A 337 11.11 17.94 10.56
N ILE A 338 10.64 17.93 9.31
CA ILE A 338 11.28 18.63 8.20
C ILE A 338 10.40 19.85 7.86
N PRO A 339 10.94 21.08 7.88
CA PRO A 339 10.14 22.24 7.50
C PRO A 339 9.73 22.15 6.04
N ASP A 340 8.56 22.73 5.72
CA ASP A 340 8.12 22.81 4.33
C ASP A 340 9.12 23.62 3.49
N VAL A 341 9.23 23.25 2.21
CA VAL A 341 10.12 23.93 1.27
C VAL A 341 9.71 25.41 1.19
N PRO A 342 10.63 26.35 1.47
CA PRO A 342 10.34 27.77 1.36
C PRO A 342 9.92 28.12 -0.06
N ILE A 343 8.93 29.01 -0.20
CA ILE A 343 8.38 29.44 -1.50
C ILE A 343 9.42 30.01 -2.47
N THR A 344 10.58 30.40 -1.97
CA THR A 344 11.70 30.99 -2.72
C THR A 344 12.62 29.94 -3.35
N VAL A 345 12.41 28.65 -3.08
CA VAL A 345 13.33 27.57 -3.47
C VAL A 345 12.68 26.73 -4.55
N ASP A 346 13.35 26.62 -5.70
CA ASP A 346 13.00 25.64 -6.73
C ASP A 346 13.56 24.27 -6.33
N ALA A 347 12.75 23.47 -5.64
CA ALA A 347 13.15 22.15 -5.13
C ALA A 347 13.06 21.07 -6.22
N MET A 348 13.78 21.26 -7.32
CA MET A 348 13.91 20.29 -8.41
C MET A 348 15.36 19.83 -8.55
N LEU A 349 15.53 18.51 -8.69
CA LEU A 349 16.82 17.95 -9.09
C LEU A 349 17.10 18.25 -10.57
N PRO A 350 18.37 18.38 -10.99
CA PRO A 350 18.72 18.54 -12.39
C PRO A 350 18.14 17.42 -13.27
N ASP A 351 17.61 17.78 -14.45
CA ASP A 351 17.13 16.83 -15.46
C ASP A 351 18.32 16.24 -16.23
N GLU A 352 18.96 15.24 -15.62
CA GLU A 352 20.13 14.55 -16.15
C GLU A 352 19.86 13.03 -16.19
N PRO A 353 18.97 12.55 -17.08
CA PRO A 353 18.44 11.18 -17.05
C PRO A 353 19.47 10.08 -17.33
N ASN A 354 20.67 10.46 -17.76
CA ASN A 354 21.81 9.56 -17.98
C ASN A 354 22.80 9.56 -16.80
N THR A 355 22.42 10.12 -15.66
CA THR A 355 23.21 10.11 -14.43
C THR A 355 22.42 9.48 -13.29
N THR A 356 23.11 8.89 -12.33
CA THR A 356 22.51 8.25 -11.14
C THR A 356 21.74 9.27 -10.29
N LEU A 357 20.75 8.83 -9.50
CA LEU A 357 20.04 9.74 -8.60
C LEU A 357 21.00 10.41 -7.62
N ARG A 358 21.94 9.64 -7.03
CA ARG A 358 22.95 10.18 -6.11
C ARG A 358 23.77 11.31 -6.72
N HIS A 359 24.16 11.20 -8.00
CA HIS A 359 24.85 12.28 -8.71
C HIS A 359 23.98 13.53 -8.89
N ARG A 360 22.70 13.35 -9.22
CA ARG A 360 21.74 14.46 -9.37
C ARG A 360 21.49 15.18 -8.05
N MET A 361 21.51 14.44 -6.93
CA MET A 361 21.39 14.98 -5.58
C MET A 361 22.60 15.82 -5.12
N ARG A 362 23.66 15.99 -5.92
CA ARG A 362 24.78 16.89 -5.57
C ARG A 362 24.33 18.32 -5.22
N VAL A 363 23.24 18.79 -5.84
CA VAL A 363 22.69 20.14 -5.59
C VAL A 363 22.08 20.27 -4.19
N THR A 364 21.69 19.15 -3.56
CA THR A 364 21.12 19.18 -2.20
C THR A 364 22.20 19.41 -1.14
N ARG A 365 23.48 19.26 -1.51
CA ARG A 365 24.66 19.44 -0.65
C ARG A 365 25.13 20.89 -0.53
N GLU A 366 24.53 21.80 -1.30
CA GLU A 366 24.76 23.24 -1.13
C GLU A 366 24.33 23.69 0.27
N GLU A 367 25.04 24.66 0.86
CA GLU A 367 24.92 25.04 2.27
C GLU A 367 23.47 25.28 2.74
N TYR A 368 22.71 26.03 1.94
CA TYR A 368 21.31 26.34 2.24
C TYR A 368 20.41 25.09 2.18
N CYS A 369 20.57 24.25 1.15
CA CYS A 369 19.78 23.03 1.00
C CYS A 369 20.13 22.00 2.09
N TRP A 370 21.41 21.92 2.46
CA TRP A 370 21.89 20.93 3.40
C TRP A 370 21.31 21.10 4.81
N THR A 371 20.88 22.30 5.19
CA THR A 371 20.17 22.58 6.47
C THR A 371 18.98 21.64 6.72
N CYS A 372 18.28 21.25 5.65
CA CYS A 372 17.17 20.30 5.72
C CYS A 372 17.59 18.92 5.22
N HIS A 373 18.33 18.86 4.11
CA HIS A 373 18.71 17.60 3.47
C HIS A 373 19.61 16.73 4.32
N GLU A 374 20.43 17.32 5.20
CA GLU A 374 21.22 16.56 6.16
C GLU A 374 20.34 15.61 6.97
N LYS A 375 19.09 16.00 7.29
CA LYS A 375 18.21 15.22 8.16
C LYS A 375 17.43 14.13 7.44
N MET A 376 17.44 14.08 6.11
CA MET A 376 16.62 13.15 5.32
C MET A 376 17.40 12.36 4.27
N ASP A 377 18.37 12.97 3.59
CA ASP A 377 19.12 12.28 2.53
C ASP A 377 19.82 11.02 3.07
N PRO A 378 20.54 11.05 4.22
CA PRO A 378 21.20 9.86 4.76
C PRO A 378 20.24 8.71 5.13
N LEU A 379 18.98 9.02 5.46
CA LEU A 379 17.94 8.04 5.75
C LEU A 379 17.26 7.51 4.48
N GLY A 380 17.26 8.28 3.40
CA GLY A 380 16.59 7.92 2.15
C GLY A 380 17.47 7.15 1.18
N LEU A 381 18.75 7.52 1.13
CA LEU A 381 19.78 6.96 0.26
C LEU A 381 19.99 5.44 0.38
N PRO A 382 19.77 4.79 1.54
CA PRO A 382 19.80 3.33 1.62
C PRO A 382 18.79 2.60 0.73
N PHE A 383 17.68 3.26 0.39
CA PHE A 383 16.65 2.70 -0.49
C PHE A 383 16.99 2.80 -1.99
N GLU A 384 18.17 3.31 -2.36
CA GLU A 384 18.65 3.32 -3.75
C GLU A 384 18.75 1.91 -4.35
N MET A 385 18.81 0.87 -3.52
CA MET A 385 18.67 -0.53 -3.93
C MET A 385 17.31 -0.86 -4.58
N TYR A 386 16.36 0.08 -4.60
CA TYR A 386 15.07 -0.06 -5.29
C TYR A 386 14.83 1.09 -6.26
N ASN A 387 14.52 0.75 -7.52
CA ASN A 387 14.18 1.75 -8.53
C ASN A 387 12.81 2.40 -8.31
N HIS A 388 12.42 3.30 -9.20
CA HIS A 388 11.14 4.03 -9.15
C HIS A 388 9.89 3.14 -9.15
N ALA A 389 9.98 1.92 -9.67
CA ALA A 389 8.88 0.94 -9.69
C ALA A 389 8.94 -0.03 -8.49
N GLY A 390 9.87 0.20 -7.55
CA GLY A 390 10.08 -0.64 -6.37
C GLY A 390 10.81 -1.95 -6.65
N LEU A 391 11.39 -2.15 -7.85
CA LEU A 391 12.18 -3.34 -8.17
C LEU A 391 13.56 -3.27 -7.53
N TYR A 392 14.01 -4.39 -6.96
CA TYR A 392 15.35 -4.51 -6.41
C TYR A 392 16.41 -4.40 -7.52
N ARG A 393 17.50 -3.69 -7.26
CA ARG A 393 18.61 -3.48 -8.19
C ARG A 393 19.94 -3.45 -7.46
N THR A 394 20.98 -3.95 -8.12
CA THR A 394 22.39 -3.83 -7.69
C THR A 394 23.19 -2.83 -8.53
N THR A 395 22.64 -2.42 -9.67
CA THR A 395 23.25 -1.44 -10.57
C THR A 395 22.23 -0.39 -11.03
N GLU A 396 22.68 0.85 -11.17
CA GLU A 396 21.95 1.95 -11.80
C GLU A 396 22.78 2.47 -12.98
N LEU A 397 22.19 2.48 -14.18
CA LEU A 397 22.84 2.93 -15.42
C LEU A 397 24.18 2.21 -15.74
N GLY A 398 24.37 1.01 -15.21
CA GLY A 398 25.59 0.20 -15.41
C GLY A 398 26.62 0.34 -14.28
N GLU A 399 26.45 1.30 -13.38
CA GLU A 399 27.29 1.49 -12.21
C GLU A 399 26.70 0.75 -10.99
N PRO A 400 27.53 0.25 -10.06
CA PRO A 400 27.04 -0.29 -8.79
C PRO A 400 26.20 0.74 -8.03
N VAL A 401 25.08 0.31 -7.49
CA VAL A 401 24.29 1.15 -6.59
C VAL A 401 25.03 1.28 -5.26
N ASP A 402 25.25 2.50 -4.82
CA ASP A 402 25.63 2.79 -3.46
C ASP A 402 24.36 2.79 -2.58
N THR A 403 24.36 1.93 -1.57
CA THR A 403 23.25 1.76 -0.61
C THR A 403 23.61 2.28 0.78
N THR A 404 24.79 2.87 0.94
CA THR A 404 25.21 3.37 2.25
C THR A 404 24.39 4.59 2.66
N GLY A 405 24.19 4.73 3.97
CA GLY A 405 23.54 5.88 4.58
C GLY A 405 23.81 5.93 6.07
N GLU A 406 22.99 6.66 6.80
CA GLU A 406 23.20 6.90 8.23
C GLU A 406 21.88 7.18 8.95
N ILE A 407 21.71 6.61 10.15
CA ILE A 407 20.70 7.08 11.10
C ILE A 407 21.34 8.21 11.90
N ILE A 408 20.71 9.39 11.90
CA ILE A 408 21.23 10.59 12.56
C ILE A 408 20.09 11.33 13.24
N ASP A 409 20.36 12.09 14.30
CA ASP A 409 19.37 12.94 14.98
C ASP A 409 18.11 12.15 15.36
N SER A 410 18.28 10.89 15.78
CA SER A 410 17.16 10.04 16.19
C SER A 410 16.56 10.45 17.55
N GLY A 411 17.33 11.21 18.33
CA GLY A 411 17.07 11.46 19.75
C GLY A 411 17.59 10.35 20.67
N ASP A 412 18.19 9.30 20.12
CA ASP A 412 18.89 8.23 20.86
C ASP A 412 20.29 8.01 20.25
N PRO A 413 21.36 8.52 20.88
CA PRO A 413 22.72 8.39 20.36
C PRO A 413 23.20 6.95 20.14
N ALA A 414 22.57 5.96 20.78
CA ALA A 414 22.92 4.54 20.59
C ALA A 414 22.38 3.98 19.26
N LEU A 415 21.32 4.60 18.71
CA LEU A 415 20.74 4.23 17.42
C LEU A 415 21.46 4.92 16.25
N ASP A 416 22.05 6.09 16.48
CA ASP A 416 22.71 6.88 15.46
C ASP A 416 24.01 6.20 14.95
N GLY A 417 24.26 6.30 13.66
CA GLY A 417 25.46 5.78 13.01
C GLY A 417 25.22 5.21 11.61
N PRO A 418 26.31 4.76 10.95
CA PRO A 418 26.26 4.31 9.57
C PRO A 418 25.45 3.02 9.39
N VAL A 419 24.83 2.90 8.21
CA VAL A 419 24.09 1.70 7.76
C VAL A 419 24.57 1.28 6.37
N SER A 420 24.62 -0.02 6.13
CA SER A 420 25.07 -0.57 4.83
C SER A 420 24.03 -0.43 3.73
N ASP A 421 22.76 -0.53 4.10
CA ASP A 421 21.61 -0.57 3.19
C ASP A 421 20.29 -0.38 3.96
N ALA A 422 19.17 -0.39 3.24
CA ALA A 422 17.85 -0.18 3.84
C ALA A 422 17.46 -1.32 4.79
N ILE A 423 17.93 -2.55 4.60
CA ILE A 423 17.58 -3.71 5.43
C ILE A 423 18.27 -3.59 6.79
N ASP A 424 19.58 -3.27 6.81
CA ASP A 424 20.33 -2.98 8.04
C ASP A 424 19.68 -1.82 8.83
N MET A 425 19.33 -0.73 8.15
CA MET A 425 18.65 0.39 8.78
C MET A 425 17.30 0.02 9.37
N ILE A 426 16.46 -0.71 8.62
CA ILE A 426 15.14 -1.14 9.09
C ILE A 426 15.27 -2.04 10.32
N GLN A 427 16.26 -2.96 10.34
CA GLN A 427 16.49 -3.83 11.49
C GLN A 427 16.83 -3.01 12.75
N LYS A 428 17.75 -2.04 12.65
CA LYS A 428 18.10 -1.15 13.78
C LYS A 428 16.91 -0.33 14.24
N LEU A 429 16.13 0.24 13.31
CA LEU A 429 14.94 1.03 13.64
C LEU A 429 13.85 0.19 14.31
N ALA A 430 13.66 -1.06 13.88
CA ALA A 430 12.65 -1.96 14.44
C ALA A 430 12.98 -2.47 15.85
N GLU A 431 14.23 -2.34 16.30
CA GLU A 431 14.68 -2.71 17.65
C GLU A 431 14.71 -1.51 18.62
N SER A 432 14.39 -0.31 18.13
CA SER A 432 14.51 0.92 18.91
C SER A 432 13.25 1.26 19.70
N GLU A 433 13.40 1.38 21.02
CA GLU A 433 12.36 1.93 21.90
C GLU A 433 11.94 3.36 21.51
N ARG A 434 12.88 4.15 20.98
CA ARG A 434 12.56 5.49 20.47
C ARG A 434 11.55 5.41 19.33
N VAL A 435 11.73 4.49 18.38
CA VAL A 435 10.82 4.30 17.25
C VAL A 435 9.44 3.83 17.73
N GLU A 436 9.38 2.95 18.72
CA GLU A 436 8.12 2.53 19.36
C GLU A 436 7.37 3.72 20.00
N GLN A 437 8.07 4.59 20.73
CA GLN A 437 7.47 5.80 21.32
C GLN A 437 6.92 6.76 20.25
N VAL A 438 7.64 6.93 19.13
CA VAL A 438 7.16 7.75 18.01
C VAL A 438 5.93 7.14 17.35
N PHE A 439 5.88 5.83 17.19
CA PHE A 439 4.71 5.12 16.69
C PHE A 439 3.48 5.32 17.58
N VAL A 440 3.63 5.18 18.91
CA VAL A 440 2.57 5.46 19.90
C VAL A 440 2.07 6.90 19.80
N ARG A 441 2.97 7.86 19.54
CA ARG A 441 2.60 9.26 19.33
C ARG A 441 1.76 9.47 18.07
N HIS A 442 2.09 8.79 16.96
CA HIS A 442 1.26 8.81 15.75
C HIS A 442 -0.10 8.14 15.96
N ALA A 443 -0.16 7.05 16.73
CA ALA A 443 -1.40 6.43 17.16
C ALA A 443 -2.25 7.44 17.96
N PHE A 444 -1.69 8.07 18.98
CA PHE A 444 -2.37 9.12 19.74
C PHE A 444 -3.00 10.18 18.83
N ARG A 445 -2.23 10.71 17.87
CA ARG A 445 -2.73 11.73 16.93
C ARG A 445 -3.92 11.25 16.11
N PHE A 446 -3.88 10.01 15.65
CA PHE A 446 -4.95 9.42 14.85
C PHE A 446 -6.24 9.18 15.66
N TRP A 447 -6.13 8.63 16.88
CA TRP A 447 -7.30 8.31 17.70
C TRP A 447 -7.88 9.54 18.43
N MET A 448 -7.05 10.51 18.79
CA MET A 448 -7.51 11.78 19.40
C MET A 448 -7.91 12.83 18.37
N GLY A 449 -7.47 12.70 17.11
CA GLY A 449 -7.78 13.67 16.04
C GLY A 449 -7.09 15.02 16.20
N ARG A 450 -5.98 15.08 16.95
CA ARG A 450 -5.20 16.30 17.21
C ARG A 450 -3.74 15.99 17.50
N ASN A 451 -2.88 16.99 17.43
CA ASN A 451 -1.51 16.87 17.93
C ASN A 451 -1.48 16.79 19.46
N GLU A 452 -0.49 16.06 19.97
CA GLU A 452 -0.16 16.02 21.39
C GLU A 452 0.36 17.36 21.90
N THR A 453 0.12 17.60 23.18
CA THR A 453 0.65 18.71 23.95
C THR A 453 1.54 18.17 25.06
N LEU A 454 2.26 19.05 25.77
CA LEU A 454 3.05 18.63 26.93
C LEU A 454 2.20 17.95 28.02
N ASN A 455 0.91 18.32 28.14
CA ASN A 455 -0.02 17.73 29.10
C ASN A 455 -0.42 16.28 28.76
N ASP A 456 -0.18 15.83 27.52
CA ASP A 456 -0.48 14.46 27.09
C ASP A 456 0.66 13.48 27.40
N ALA A 457 1.78 13.95 27.98
CA ALA A 457 2.92 13.10 28.31
C ALA A 457 2.55 11.88 29.18
N PRO A 458 1.71 12.00 30.24
CA PRO A 458 1.29 10.82 31.01
C PRO A 458 0.47 9.83 30.17
N VAL A 459 -0.37 10.32 29.26
CA VAL A 459 -1.18 9.46 28.37
C VAL A 459 -0.28 8.69 27.40
N LEU A 460 0.70 9.36 26.79
CA LEU A 460 1.66 8.73 25.89
C LEU A 460 2.53 7.69 26.60
N GLN A 461 2.98 7.97 27.83
CA GLN A 461 3.75 7.02 28.64
C GLN A 461 2.92 5.79 29.02
N ALA A 462 1.66 5.98 29.43
CA ALA A 462 0.74 4.90 29.73
C ALA A 462 0.45 4.04 28.49
N ALA A 463 0.21 4.67 27.34
CA ALA A 463 -0.02 3.99 26.07
C ALA A 463 1.20 3.18 25.60
N HIS A 464 2.41 3.74 25.73
CA HIS A 464 3.64 3.02 25.42
C HIS A 464 3.88 1.85 26.38
N THR A 465 3.65 2.03 27.68
CA THR A 465 3.75 0.95 28.67
C THR A 465 2.75 -0.16 28.37
N ALA A 466 1.49 0.18 28.08
CA ALA A 466 0.47 -0.80 27.70
C ALA A 466 0.85 -1.57 26.43
N TYR A 467 1.40 -0.90 25.42
CA TYR A 467 1.91 -1.54 24.21
C TYR A 467 3.07 -2.49 24.52
N LYS A 468 4.06 -2.06 25.31
CA LYS A 468 5.25 -2.87 25.64
C LYS A 468 4.92 -4.08 26.52
N ASP A 469 4.17 -3.89 27.60
CA ASP A 469 3.86 -4.93 28.58
C ASP A 469 2.91 -5.99 28.03
N SER A 470 2.12 -5.65 27.00
CA SER A 470 1.27 -6.60 26.27
C SER A 470 2.01 -7.36 25.16
N GLY A 471 3.31 -7.13 24.98
CA GLY A 471 4.10 -7.72 23.89
C GLY A 471 3.77 -7.13 22.52
N GLY A 472 3.53 -5.81 22.46
CA GLY A 472 3.32 -5.05 21.23
C GLY A 472 1.92 -5.15 20.63
N SER A 473 0.88 -5.32 21.46
CA SER A 473 -0.51 -5.43 21.01
C SER A 473 -1.09 -4.06 20.62
N MET A 474 -1.66 -3.99 19.41
CA MET A 474 -2.43 -2.84 18.97
C MET A 474 -3.77 -2.74 19.70
N LYS A 475 -4.40 -3.86 20.08
CA LYS A 475 -5.63 -3.83 20.88
C LYS A 475 -5.38 -3.16 22.24
N ALA A 476 -4.30 -3.54 22.92
CA ALA A 476 -3.90 -2.93 24.20
C ALA A 476 -3.57 -1.44 24.06
N LEU A 477 -2.85 -1.05 23.00
CA LEU A 477 -2.56 0.35 22.70
C LEU A 477 -3.85 1.16 22.49
N ILE A 478 -4.78 0.67 21.67
CA ILE A 478 -6.04 1.35 21.38
C ILE A 478 -6.90 1.44 22.66
N GLN A 479 -7.01 0.37 23.45
CA GLN A 479 -7.71 0.38 24.72
C GLN A 479 -7.14 1.43 25.67
N SER A 480 -5.81 1.49 25.83
CA SER A 480 -5.14 2.49 26.67
C SER A 480 -5.45 3.92 26.22
N LEU A 481 -5.41 4.19 24.91
CA LEU A 481 -5.71 5.51 24.36
C LEU A 481 -7.18 5.90 24.53
N VAL A 482 -8.11 5.00 24.20
CA VAL A 482 -9.56 5.26 24.23
C VAL A 482 -10.11 5.32 25.66
N THR A 483 -9.43 4.70 26.62
CA THR A 483 -9.77 4.82 28.05
C THR A 483 -9.04 5.96 28.74
N SER A 484 -8.24 6.78 28.03
CA SER A 484 -7.46 7.87 28.63
C SER A 484 -8.27 9.15 28.89
N ASP A 485 -7.78 10.02 29.78
CA ASP A 485 -8.39 11.33 30.04
C ASP A 485 -8.53 12.18 28.77
N ALA A 486 -7.54 12.12 27.88
CA ALA A 486 -7.53 12.85 26.62
C ALA A 486 -8.71 12.45 25.72
N PHE A 487 -9.18 11.21 25.82
CA PHE A 487 -10.34 10.72 25.09
C PHE A 487 -11.65 11.02 25.82
N LEU A 488 -11.69 10.80 27.13
CA LEU A 488 -12.91 10.78 27.93
C LEU A 488 -13.45 12.17 28.31
N TYR A 489 -12.58 13.18 28.44
CA TYR A 489 -12.95 14.48 29.01
C TYR A 489 -12.94 15.61 27.98
N ARG A 490 -13.86 16.56 28.13
CA ARG A 490 -13.89 17.83 27.40
C ARG A 490 -13.86 19.01 28.36
N LYS A 491 -13.20 20.09 27.94
CA LYS A 491 -13.23 21.34 28.70
C LYS A 491 -14.62 21.93 28.58
N VAL A 492 -15.26 22.22 29.71
CA VAL A 492 -16.58 22.86 29.73
C VAL A 492 -16.36 24.34 29.95
N GLU A 493 -16.60 25.15 28.93
CA GLU A 493 -16.71 26.60 29.11
C GLU A 493 -18.07 26.88 29.75
N ARG A 494 -18.07 27.50 30.93
CA ARG A 494 -19.29 28.04 31.54
C ARG A 494 -19.48 29.48 31.16
#